data_AF-A0A389M0T7-F1
#
_entry.id   AF-A0A389M0T7-F1
#
_cell.length_a   1.000
_cell.length_b   1.000
_cell.length_c   1.000
_cell.angle_alpha   90.00
_cell.angle_beta   90.00
_cell.angle_gamma   90.00
#
_symmetry.space_group_name_H-M   'P 1'
#
loop_
_entity.id
_entity.type
_entity.pdbx_description
1 polymer ?
#
loop_
_entity_poly.entity_id
_entity_poly.type
_entity_poly.pdbx_seq_one_letter_code
_entity_poly.pdbx_strand_id
1 'polypeptide(L)'
;MKLVYLPALLILALISACSNSLINADKAVSNPIGSLEWQIELDKKVQSADAKGHGPDIGSAEWCQSIEHKLFKSKSGLKPCSPTWNKKVNTLLTASAHL
;
A
#
# COMPACT_ATOMS: atom_id res chain seq x y z
N MET A 1 26.13 49.08 32.37
CA MET A 1 25.16 48.15 32.97
C MET A 1 23.75 48.54 32.54
N LYS A 2 23.14 47.81 31.60
CA LYS A 2 21.69 47.65 31.50
C LYS A 2 21.43 46.22 31.06
N LEU A 3 21.14 45.37 32.04
CA LEU A 3 20.55 44.05 31.85
C LEU A 3 19.19 44.27 31.15
N VAL A 4 19.02 43.72 29.97
CA VAL A 4 17.71 43.59 29.33
C VAL A 4 17.37 42.10 29.36
N TYR A 5 16.56 41.72 30.34
CA TYR A 5 15.95 40.40 30.45
C TYR A 5 14.47 40.50 30.09
N LEU A 6 14.00 39.47 29.37
CA LEU A 6 12.62 39.12 29.01
C LEU A 6 11.95 39.97 27.91
N PRO A 7 11.39 39.30 26.87
CA PRO A 7 10.38 38.27 27.11
C PRO A 7 10.80 36.89 26.62
N ALA A 8 11.30 36.07 27.55
CA ALA A 8 11.37 34.61 27.42
C ALA A 8 9.97 33.97 27.55
N LEU A 9 8.97 34.50 26.83
CA LEU A 9 7.58 34.04 26.92
C LEU A 9 6.88 33.96 25.55
N LEU A 10 7.64 33.80 24.46
CA LEU A 10 7.08 33.69 23.11
C LEU A 10 7.59 32.48 22.31
N ILE A 11 8.26 31.51 22.94
CA ILE A 11 8.78 30.29 22.28
C ILE A 11 8.07 29.02 22.77
N LEU A 12 7.07 29.13 23.65
CA LEU A 12 6.31 27.99 24.19
C LEU A 12 4.96 27.77 23.49
N ALA A 13 4.88 27.99 22.16
CA ALA A 13 3.65 27.81 21.39
C ALA A 13 3.84 27.11 20.03
N LEU A 14 4.98 26.44 19.80
CA LEU A 14 5.27 25.79 18.51
C LEU A 14 5.36 24.25 18.55
N ILE A 15 5.00 23.61 19.67
CA ILE A 15 5.14 22.14 19.82
C ILE A 15 3.82 21.36 19.76
N SER A 16 2.72 21.97 19.31
CA SER A 16 1.41 21.30 19.21
C SER A 16 0.95 21.14 17.76
N ALA A 17 1.76 20.50 16.94
CA ALA A 17 1.32 19.98 15.65
C ALA A 17 1.89 18.58 15.37
N CYS A 18 1.89 17.72 16.39
CA CYS A 18 1.88 16.27 16.19
C CYS A 18 0.47 15.76 16.54
N SER A 19 -0.55 16.23 15.81
CA SER A 19 -1.82 15.53 15.79
C SER A 19 -1.63 14.29 14.93
N ASN A 20 -1.32 13.17 15.58
CA ASN A 20 -1.44 11.84 14.98
C ASN A 20 -2.83 11.74 14.33
N SER A 21 -2.87 11.62 13.00
CA SER A 21 -4.05 11.12 12.28
C SER A 21 -4.26 9.65 12.64
N LEU A 22 -4.70 9.42 13.86
CA LEU A 22 -5.37 8.21 14.26
C LEU A 22 -6.86 8.55 14.24
N ILE A 23 -7.67 7.64 13.69
CA ILE A 23 -9.14 7.71 13.66
C ILE A 23 -9.71 8.53 12.48
N ASN A 24 -9.44 8.07 11.27
CA ASN A 24 -10.47 7.89 10.23
C ASN A 24 -9.93 6.93 9.15
N ALA A 25 -9.50 5.74 9.59
CA ALA A 25 -9.68 4.59 8.72
C ALA A 25 -11.13 4.19 8.92
N ASP A 26 -12.02 4.73 8.08
CA ASP A 26 -13.28 4.05 7.80
C ASP A 26 -12.95 2.56 7.71
N LYS A 27 -13.71 1.71 8.39
CA LYS A 27 -13.64 0.28 8.15
C LYS A 27 -14.13 0.03 6.72
N ALA A 28 -13.31 0.39 5.74
CA ALA A 28 -13.44 -0.04 4.37
C ALA A 28 -13.48 -1.55 4.46
N VAL A 29 -14.64 -2.12 4.14
CA VAL A 29 -14.81 -3.57 4.05
C VAL A 29 -13.74 -4.03 3.06
N SER A 30 -12.70 -4.66 3.56
CA SER A 30 -11.61 -5.12 2.72
C SER A 30 -12.13 -6.24 1.84
N ASN A 31 -11.98 -6.11 0.52
CA ASN A 31 -12.32 -7.17 -0.43
C ASN A 31 -11.64 -8.49 0.01
N PRO A 32 -12.37 -9.63 0.04
CA PRO A 32 -11.79 -10.90 0.45
C PRO A 32 -10.55 -11.25 -0.39
N ILE A 33 -9.46 -11.63 0.27
CA ILE A 33 -8.20 -11.94 -0.42
C ILE A 33 -8.42 -13.06 -1.44
N GLY A 34 -8.11 -12.78 -2.71
CA GLY A 34 -8.31 -13.70 -3.82
C GLY A 34 -9.66 -13.58 -4.53
N SER A 35 -10.61 -12.77 -4.04
CA SER A 35 -11.86 -12.47 -4.76
C SER A 35 -11.58 -11.66 -6.03
N LEU A 36 -12.54 -11.62 -6.96
CA LEU A 36 -12.42 -10.83 -8.18
C LEU A 36 -12.19 -9.33 -7.88
N GLU A 37 -12.90 -8.79 -6.89
CA GLU A 37 -12.77 -7.40 -6.47
C GLU A 37 -11.37 -7.11 -5.91
N TRP A 38 -10.80 -8.05 -5.14
CA TRP A 38 -9.41 -7.95 -4.69
C TRP A 38 -8.43 -8.01 -5.87
N GLN A 39 -8.67 -8.85 -6.88
CA GLN A 39 -7.83 -8.95 -8.07
C GLN A 39 -7.88 -7.67 -8.92
N ILE A 40 -9.06 -7.07 -9.08
CA ILE A 40 -9.24 -5.79 -9.77
C ILE A 40 -8.46 -4.68 -9.06
N GLU A 41 -8.56 -4.59 -7.73
CA GLU A 41 -7.81 -3.60 -6.96
C GLU A 41 -6.30 -3.85 -6.98
N LEU A 42 -5.87 -5.11 -6.96
CA LEU A 42 -4.48 -5.49 -7.14
C LEU A 42 -3.97 -5.04 -8.52
N ASP A 43 -4.76 -5.27 -9.57
CA ASP A 43 -4.38 -4.91 -10.93
C ASP A 43 -4.28 -3.39 -11.12
N LYS A 44 -5.18 -2.60 -10.53
CA LYS A 44 -5.07 -1.14 -10.53
C LYS A 44 -3.75 -0.65 -9.92
N LYS A 45 -3.26 -1.33 -8.86
CA LYS A 45 -2.03 -0.97 -8.16
C LYS A 45 -0.77 -1.42 -8.88
N VAL A 46 -0.77 -2.64 -9.42
CA VAL A 46 0.43 -3.27 -10.02
C VAL A 46 0.50 -3.05 -11.54
N GLN A 47 -0.65 -2.77 -12.16
CA GLN A 47 -0.86 -2.56 -13.59
C GLN A 47 -0.29 -3.70 -14.41
N SER A 48 -1.01 -4.82 -14.55
CA SER A 48 -0.51 -5.97 -15.32
C SER A 48 -0.36 -5.69 -16.82
N ALA A 49 -1.12 -4.73 -17.35
CA ALA A 49 -1.07 -4.30 -18.74
C ALA A 49 0.25 -3.60 -19.11
N ASP A 50 0.55 -3.60 -20.40
CA ASP A 50 1.63 -2.82 -21.00
C ASP A 50 1.25 -1.34 -21.17
N ALA A 51 2.20 -0.51 -21.61
CA ALA A 51 1.98 0.92 -21.84
C ALA A 51 0.97 1.23 -22.97
N LYS A 52 0.59 0.23 -23.77
CA LYS A 52 -0.40 0.35 -24.84
C LYS A 52 -1.80 -0.10 -24.39
N GLY A 53 -1.93 -0.57 -23.15
CA GLY A 53 -3.19 -1.06 -22.60
C GLY A 53 -3.49 -2.52 -22.95
N HIS A 54 -2.56 -3.25 -23.57
CA HIS A 54 -2.71 -4.69 -23.74
C HIS A 54 -2.28 -5.39 -22.45
N GLY A 55 -3.20 -6.13 -21.85
CA GLY A 55 -2.94 -6.87 -20.64
C GLY A 55 -3.67 -8.20 -20.64
N PRO A 56 -3.21 -9.16 -19.82
CA PRO A 56 -3.92 -10.40 -19.62
C PRO A 56 -5.26 -10.13 -18.92
N ASP A 57 -6.24 -11.00 -19.15
CA ASP A 57 -7.52 -10.93 -18.44
C ASP A 57 -7.31 -11.11 -16.94
N ILE A 58 -7.89 -10.23 -16.12
CA ILE A 58 -7.75 -10.27 -14.65
C ILE A 58 -8.21 -11.64 -14.13
N GLY A 59 -7.37 -12.27 -13.31
CA GLY A 59 -7.61 -13.60 -12.74
C GLY A 59 -7.20 -14.78 -13.62
N SER A 60 -6.83 -14.54 -14.87
CA SER A 60 -6.24 -15.57 -15.74
C SER A 60 -4.88 -16.03 -15.24
N ALA A 61 -4.44 -17.23 -15.67
CA ALA A 61 -3.12 -17.74 -15.33
C ALA A 61 -1.99 -16.80 -15.79
N GLU A 62 -2.15 -16.16 -16.95
CA GLU A 62 -1.19 -15.19 -17.48
C GLU A 62 -1.15 -13.92 -16.63
N TRP A 63 -2.31 -13.44 -16.17
CA TRP A 63 -2.38 -12.32 -15.23
C TRP A 63 -1.67 -12.64 -13.92
N CYS A 64 -1.92 -13.81 -13.34
CA CYS A 64 -1.25 -14.25 -12.12
C CYS A 64 0.28 -14.26 -12.27
N GLN A 65 0.78 -14.70 -13.44
CA GLN A 65 2.21 -14.72 -13.76
C GLN A 65 2.78 -13.31 -13.95
N SER A 66 2.02 -12.41 -14.59
CA SER A 66 2.41 -11.01 -14.76
C SER A 66 2.58 -10.32 -13.40
N ILE A 67 1.61 -10.51 -12.48
CA ILE A 67 1.71 -9.96 -11.12
C ILE A 67 2.90 -10.57 -10.36
N GLU A 68 3.07 -11.90 -10.41
CA GLU A 68 4.22 -12.59 -9.80
C GLU A 68 5.56 -12.03 -10.31
N HIS A 69 5.68 -11.81 -11.62
CA HIS A 69 6.88 -11.25 -12.21
C HIS A 69 7.13 -9.81 -11.76
N LYS A 70 6.08 -8.96 -11.73
CA LYS A 70 6.21 -7.55 -11.34
C LYS A 70 6.58 -7.39 -9.87
N LEU A 71 5.93 -8.13 -8.97
CA LEU A 71 6.13 -8.00 -7.52
C LEU A 71 7.36 -8.76 -7.00
N PHE A 72 7.66 -9.93 -7.56
CA PHE A 72 8.67 -10.83 -6.98
C PHE A 72 9.76 -11.24 -7.97
N LYS A 73 9.76 -10.73 -9.20
CA LYS A 73 10.67 -11.18 -10.28
C LYS A 73 10.64 -12.69 -10.47
N SER A 74 9.46 -13.30 -10.30
CA SER A 74 9.22 -14.75 -10.39
C SER A 74 9.96 -15.58 -9.33
N LYS A 75 10.28 -14.98 -8.18
CA LYS A 75 11.03 -15.60 -7.07
C LYS A 75 10.22 -15.71 -5.78
N SER A 76 8.88 -15.64 -5.82
CA SER A 76 8.08 -15.77 -4.59
C SER A 76 8.13 -17.17 -3.98
N GLY A 77 8.45 -18.18 -4.81
CA GLY A 77 8.45 -19.61 -4.44
C GLY A 77 7.06 -20.22 -4.28
N LEU A 78 6.00 -19.49 -4.65
CA LEU A 78 4.61 -19.92 -4.52
C LEU A 78 3.95 -20.04 -5.89
N LYS A 79 2.98 -20.94 -6.01
CA LYS A 79 2.14 -21.04 -7.22
C LYS A 79 1.30 -19.75 -7.34
N PRO A 80 1.42 -18.97 -8.43
CA PRO A 80 0.62 -17.75 -8.61
C PRO A 80 -0.88 -18.00 -8.52
N CYS A 81 -1.61 -17.04 -7.95
CA CYS A 81 -3.04 -17.10 -7.62
C CYS A 81 -3.48 -18.23 -6.68
N SER A 82 -2.54 -19.00 -6.09
CA SER A 82 -2.88 -19.88 -4.97
C SER A 82 -3.28 -19.06 -3.73
N PRO A 83 -4.06 -19.63 -2.79
CA PRO A 83 -4.42 -18.93 -1.56
C PRO A 83 -3.23 -18.43 -0.74
N THR A 84 -2.12 -19.17 -0.72
CA THR A 84 -0.88 -18.77 -0.02
C THR A 84 -0.17 -17.62 -0.73
N TRP A 85 -0.16 -17.64 -2.08
CA TRP A 85 0.36 -16.53 -2.87
C TRP A 85 -0.48 -15.26 -2.71
N ASN A 86 -1.83 -15.36 -2.74
CA ASN A 86 -2.71 -14.21 -2.54
C ASN A 86 -2.46 -13.54 -1.18
N LYS A 87 -2.27 -14.34 -0.12
CA LYS A 87 -1.89 -13.83 1.20
C LYS A 87 -0.56 -13.10 1.18
N LYS A 88 0.48 -13.67 0.54
CA LYS A 88 1.81 -13.06 0.44
C LYS A 88 1.77 -11.73 -0.30
N VAL A 89 1.05 -11.66 -1.43
CA VAL A 89 0.82 -10.41 -2.16
C VAL A 89 0.12 -9.38 -1.30
N ASN A 90 -0.95 -9.79 -0.59
CA ASN A 90 -1.69 -8.87 0.27
C ASN A 90 -0.82 -8.33 1.41
N THR A 91 -0.01 -9.18 2.06
CA THR A 91 0.94 -8.75 3.09
C THR A 91 1.96 -7.75 2.53
N LEU A 92 2.50 -7.99 1.34
CA LEU A 92 3.42 -7.05 0.68
C LEU A 92 2.76 -5.69 0.46
N LEU A 93 1.54 -5.66 -0.08
CA LEU A 93 0.82 -4.41 -0.35
C LEU A 93 0.46 -3.64 0.93
N THR A 94 0.07 -4.35 2.00
CA THR A 94 -0.22 -3.70 3.28
C THR A 94 1.05 -3.14 3.92
N ALA A 95 2.19 -3.81 3.79
CA ALA A 95 3.47 -3.30 4.30
C ALA A 95 3.93 -2.05 3.52
N SER A 96 3.80 -2.05 2.19
CA SER A 96 4.20 -0.93 1.35
C SER A 96 3.29 0.30 1.48
N ALA A 97 2.06 0.16 1.97
CA ALA A 97 1.14 1.28 2.19
C ALA A 97 1.44 2.11 3.45
N HIS A 98 2.43 1.70 4.26
CA HIS A 98 2.81 2.35 5.52
C HIS A 98 4.24 2.96 5.48
N LEU A 99 4.85 3.06 4.30
CA LEU A 99 6.13 3.75 4.06
C LEU A 99 5.86 5.08 3.35
#